data_AF-A0A9K3IC68-F1
#
_entry.id   AF-A0A9K3IC68-F1
#
_cell.length_a   1.000
_cell.length_b   1.000
_cell.length_c   1.000
_cell.angle_alpha   90.00
_cell.angle_beta   90.00
_cell.angle_gamma   90.00
#
_symmetry.space_group_name_H-M   'P 1'
#
loop_
_entity.id
_entity.type
_entity.pdbx_description
1 polymer ?
#
loop_
_entity_poly.entity_id
_entity_poly.type
_entity_poly.pdbx_seq_one_letter_code
_entity_poly.pdbx_strand_id
1 'polypeptide(L)'
;MTLSGTLVKQVTIKSDGDVFHETFRYRTHHISKMRPDNIKGVELHDGERGIVGSILVWNFFHGKSRLLSVTKFSDKEFIESPLFCSAI
;
A
#
# COMPACT_ATOMS: atom_id res chain seq x y z
N MET A 1 -23.30 14.79 8.29
CA MET A 1 -23.29 14.24 6.92
C MET A 1 -22.06 13.36 6.81
N THR A 2 -22.23 12.06 6.54
CA THR A 2 -21.11 11.11 6.48
C THR A 2 -20.79 10.84 5.02
N LEU A 3 -19.66 11.38 4.52
CA LEU A 3 -19.11 11.06 3.21
C LEU A 3 -18.26 9.79 3.33
N SER A 4 -18.91 8.63 3.44
CA SER A 4 -18.24 7.33 3.41
C SER A 4 -18.62 6.61 2.11
N GLY A 5 -17.62 6.20 1.33
CA GLY A 5 -17.80 5.35 0.15
C GLY A 5 -16.71 4.30 0.11
N THR A 6 -17.09 3.05 -0.12
CA THR A 6 -16.16 1.93 -0.27
C THR A 6 -15.94 1.67 -1.75
N LEU A 7 -14.67 1.57 -2.17
CA LEU A 7 -14.30 1.22 -3.53
C LEU A 7 -13.48 -0.07 -3.51
N VAL A 8 -14.02 -1.14 -4.08
CA VAL A 8 -13.37 -2.45 -4.14
C VAL A 8 -12.96 -2.73 -5.59
N LYS A 9 -11.72 -3.18 -5.79
CA LYS A 9 -11.22 -3.64 -7.09
C LYS A 9 -10.56 -5.01 -6.90
N GLN A 10 -10.93 -5.96 -7.75
CA GLN A 10 -10.31 -7.28 -7.79
C GLN A 10 -9.54 -7.43 -9.10
N VAL A 11 -8.29 -7.88 -9.01
CA VAL A 11 -7.43 -8.15 -10.17
C VAL A 11 -6.81 -9.52 -10.01
N THR A 12 -6.74 -10.30 -11.09
CA THR A 12 -6.07 -11.61 -11.07
C THR A 12 -4.57 -11.40 -11.24
N ILE A 13 -3.80 -11.80 -10.23
CA ILE A 13 -2.34 -11.86 -10.31
C ILE A 13 -1.92 -13.24 -10.83
N LYS A 14 -0.87 -13.28 -11.66
CA LYS A 14 -0.26 -14.54 -12.13
C LYS A 14 0.80 -15.07 -11.17
N SER A 15 1.19 -14.26 -10.19
CA SER A 15 2.17 -14.59 -9.15
C SER A 15 1.50 -15.23 -7.94
N ASP A 16 2.32 -15.85 -7.09
CA ASP A 16 1.88 -16.39 -5.82
C ASP A 16 1.31 -15.29 -4.89
N GLY A 17 0.13 -15.57 -4.31
CA GLY A 17 -0.59 -14.63 -3.45
C GLY A 17 0.04 -14.44 -2.08
N ASP A 18 0.68 -15.48 -1.55
CA ASP A 18 1.35 -15.42 -0.24
C ASP A 18 2.59 -14.54 -0.32
N VAL A 19 3.37 -14.69 -1.40
CA VAL A 19 4.53 -13.82 -1.68
C VAL A 19 4.10 -12.36 -1.85
N PHE A 20 2.96 -12.12 -2.52
CA PHE A 20 2.42 -10.78 -2.67
C PHE A 20 2.05 -10.19 -1.29
N HIS A 21 1.33 -10.94 -0.47
CA HIS A 21 0.93 -10.52 0.86
C HIS A 21 2.12 -10.25 1.79
N GLU A 22 3.14 -11.13 1.77
CA GLU A 22 4.38 -10.95 2.54
C GLU A 22 5.16 -9.71 2.07
N THR A 23 5.26 -9.50 0.75
CA THR A 23 5.99 -8.36 0.19
C THR A 23 5.38 -7.05 0.63
N PHE A 24 4.06 -6.99 0.64
CA PHE A 24 3.32 -5.82 1.06
C PHE A 24 3.28 -5.64 2.59
N ARG A 25 3.34 -6.71 3.37
CA ARG A 25 3.40 -6.66 4.83
C ARG A 25 4.78 -6.25 5.34
N TYR A 26 5.83 -6.91 4.86
CA TYR A 26 7.20 -6.80 5.41
C TYR A 26 8.16 -6.05 4.49
N ARG A 27 7.99 -6.14 3.17
CA ARG A 27 8.98 -5.66 2.18
C ARG A 27 8.48 -4.47 1.36
N THR A 28 7.85 -3.49 2.00
CA THR A 28 7.27 -2.33 1.32
C THR A 28 8.28 -1.48 0.53
N HIS A 29 9.59 -1.53 0.86
CA HIS A 29 10.64 -0.93 0.03
C HIS A 29 10.75 -1.54 -1.37
N HIS A 30 10.47 -2.83 -1.53
CA HIS A 30 10.51 -3.47 -2.85
C HIS A 30 9.38 -2.98 -3.76
N ILE A 31 8.26 -2.54 -3.20
CA ILE A 31 7.11 -2.05 -3.98
C ILE A 31 7.48 -0.76 -4.72
N SER A 32 8.17 0.17 -4.05
CA SER A 32 8.69 1.39 -4.71
C SER A 32 9.68 1.05 -5.82
N LYS A 33 10.42 -0.07 -5.69
CA LYS A 33 11.34 -0.55 -6.74
C LYS A 33 10.62 -1.26 -7.88
N MET A 34 9.48 -1.92 -7.63
CA MET A 34 8.66 -2.55 -8.66
C MET A 34 7.95 -1.51 -9.54
N ARG A 35 7.49 -0.39 -8.96
CA ARG A 35 6.79 0.69 -9.67
C ARG A 35 7.34 2.07 -9.26
N PRO A 36 8.55 2.45 -9.68
CA PRO A 36 9.15 3.75 -9.33
C PRO A 36 8.45 4.94 -10.01
N ASP A 37 7.67 4.69 -11.06
CA ASP A 37 6.88 5.70 -11.76
C ASP A 37 5.73 6.21 -10.90
N ASN A 38 5.01 5.28 -10.24
CA ASN A 38 3.85 5.59 -9.43
C ASN A 38 4.21 5.78 -7.95
N ILE A 39 5.12 4.96 -7.41
CA ILE A 39 5.46 4.95 -5.98
C ILE A 39 6.94 5.33 -5.83
N LYS A 40 7.21 6.50 -5.25
CA LYS A 40 8.60 6.95 -5.03
C LYS A 40 9.24 6.33 -3.80
N GLY A 41 8.46 6.10 -2.77
CA GLY A 41 9.00 5.61 -1.51
C GLY A 41 7.94 5.26 -0.50
N VAL A 42 8.34 4.44 0.45
CA VAL A 42 7.55 4.12 1.65
C VAL A 42 8.43 4.37 2.86
N GLU A 43 7.99 5.30 3.70
CA GLU A 43 8.64 5.64 4.95
C GLU A 43 7.87 5.01 6.11
N LEU A 44 8.61 4.45 7.06
CA LEU A 44 8.03 3.95 8.31
C LEU A 44 8.00 5.12 9.29
N HIS A 45 6.80 5.54 9.69
CA HIS A 45 6.65 6.67 10.61
C HIS A 45 6.56 6.20 12.06
N ASP A 46 5.86 5.08 12.32
CA ASP A 46 5.70 4.55 13.67
C ASP A 46 5.58 3.01 13.65
N GLY A 47 6.08 2.38 14.72
CA GLY A 47 6.15 0.93 14.88
C GLY A 47 7.21 0.25 14.01
N GLU A 48 6.98 -1.04 13.71
CA GLU A 48 7.86 -1.88 12.90
C GLU A 48 7.07 -2.50 11.73
N ARG A 49 7.73 -2.63 10.57
CA ARG A 49 7.09 -3.13 9.36
C ARG A 49 6.54 -4.54 9.55
N GLY A 50 5.28 -4.72 9.18
CA GLY A 50 4.58 -6.00 9.26
C GLY A 50 4.02 -6.33 10.64
N ILE A 51 4.23 -5.45 11.62
CA ILE A 51 3.58 -5.53 12.94
C ILE A 51 2.28 -4.72 12.93
N VAL A 52 1.24 -5.29 13.53
CA VAL A 52 -0.05 -4.62 13.73
C VAL A 52 0.13 -3.39 14.60
N GLY A 53 -0.41 -2.25 14.16
CA GLY A 53 -0.22 -0.95 14.79
C GLY A 53 0.89 -0.10 14.16
N SER A 54 1.65 -0.62 13.19
CA SER A 54 2.63 0.18 12.45
C SER A 54 1.97 1.18 11.51
N ILE A 55 2.61 2.33 11.34
CA ILE A 55 2.17 3.43 10.48
C ILE A 55 3.18 3.60 9.35
N LEU A 56 2.71 3.39 8.12
CA LEU A 56 3.48 3.54 6.90
C LEU A 56 2.99 4.76 6.13
N VAL A 57 3.94 5.59 5.71
CA VAL A 57 3.70 6.77 4.87
C VAL A 57 4.15 6.45 3.46
N TRP A 58 3.21 6.47 2.54
CA TRP A 58 3.42 6.16 1.13
C TRP A 58 3.52 7.44 0.32
N ASN A 59 4.63 7.59 -0.39
CA ASN A 59 4.86 8.69 -1.31
C ASN A 59 4.61 8.22 -2.74
N PHE A 60 3.49 8.65 -3.33
CA PHE A 60 3.09 8.24 -4.67
C PHE A 60 2.68 9.44 -5.53
N PHE A 61 2.75 9.27 -6.85
CA PHE A 61 2.28 10.26 -7.82
C PHE A 61 0.94 9.83 -8.38
N HIS A 62 -0.01 10.76 -8.41
CA HIS A 62 -1.26 10.62 -9.15
C HIS A 62 -1.30 11.69 -10.23
N GLY A 63 -1.04 11.27 -11.48
CA GLY A 63 -0.83 12.20 -12.60
C GLY A 63 0.43 13.05 -12.37
N LYS A 64 0.26 14.37 -12.21
CA LYS A 64 1.36 15.33 -11.95
C LYS A 64 1.53 15.69 -10.47
N SER A 65 0.60 15.25 -9.62
CA SER A 65 0.57 15.64 -8.21
C SER A 65 1.20 14.57 -7.34
N ARG A 66 2.06 14.99 -6.41
CA ARG A 66 2.60 14.11 -5.36
C ARG A 66 1.58 14.01 -4.23
N LEU A 67 1.24 12.80 -3.83
CA LEU A 67 0.32 12.50 -2.76
C LEU A 67 1.02 11.68 -1.67
N LEU A 68 0.61 11.93 -0.43
CA LEU A 68 1.03 11.17 0.74
C LEU A 68 -0.20 10.42 1.25
N SER A 69 -0.12 9.09 1.28
CA SER A 69 -1.14 8.26 1.92
C SER A 69 -0.54 7.63 3.17
N VAL A 70 -1.27 7.75 4.27
CA VAL A 70 -0.89 7.10 5.53
C VAL A 70 -1.72 5.84 5.66
N THR A 71 -1.06 4.71 5.82
CA THR A 71 -1.71 3.42 6.06
C THR A 71 -1.33 2.92 7.44
N LYS A 72 -2.34 2.57 8.23
CA LYS A 72 -2.15 1.85 9.49
C LYS A 72 -2.28 0.37 9.21
N PHE A 73 -1.30 -0.41 9.66
CA PHE A 73 -1.35 -1.85 9.52
C PHE A 73 -2.30 -2.42 10.58
N SER A 74 -3.51 -2.79 10.16
CA SER A 74 -4.46 -3.57 10.96
C SER A 74 -4.61 -4.96 10.33
N ASP A 75 -4.59 -5.99 11.16
CA ASP A 75 -4.57 -7.42 10.77
C ASP A 75 -5.74 -7.86 9.85
N LYS A 76 -6.73 -6.98 9.63
CA LYS A 76 -7.98 -7.28 8.88
C LYS A 76 -8.23 -6.43 7.62
N GLU A 77 -7.38 -5.46 7.31
CA GLU A 77 -7.72 -4.39 6.33
C GLU A 77 -6.66 -4.16 5.24
N PHE A 78 -5.79 -5.14 5.02
CA PHE A 78 -4.69 -4.99 4.08
C PHE A 78 -5.17 -4.92 2.60
N ILE A 79 -6.39 -5.37 2.32
CA ILE A 79 -6.90 -5.60 0.95
C ILE A 79 -7.59 -4.35 0.35
N GLU A 80 -7.91 -3.33 1.14
CA GLU A 80 -8.60 -2.13 0.64
C GLU A 80 -7.70 -0.92 0.40
N SER A 81 -6.36 -1.07 0.48
CA SER A 81 -5.48 0.07 0.21
C SER A 81 -5.58 0.46 -1.28
N PRO A 82 -5.95 1.72 -1.61
CA PRO A 82 -5.99 2.20 -3.01
C PRO A 82 -4.62 2.17 -3.68
N LEU A 83 -3.56 2.01 -2.87
CA LEU A 83 -2.17 1.82 -3.28
C LEU A 83 -1.96 0.47 -4.00
N PHE A 84 -2.70 -0.58 -3.64
CA PHE A 84 -2.67 -1.87 -4.33
C PHE A 84 -3.02 -1.71 -5.82
N CYS A 85 -4.02 -0.88 -6.13
CA CYS A 85 -4.42 -0.58 -7.50
C CYS A 85 -3.40 0.23 -8.29
N SER A 86 -2.54 0.99 -7.62
CA SER A 86 -1.48 1.78 -8.27
C SER A 86 -0.20 0.98 -8.48
N ALA A 87 -0.03 -0.12 -7.74
CA ALA A 87 1.12 -1.01 -7.82
C ALA A 87 0.97 -2.11 -8.89
N ILE A 88 -0.26 -2.51 -9.23
CA ILE A 88 -0.58 -3.47 -10.31
C ILE A 88 -0.83 -2.69 -11.61
#